data_AF-A0A9W6CDJ2-F1
#
_entry.id   AF-A0A9W6CDJ2-F1
#
_cell.length_a   1.000
_cell.length_b   1.000
_cell.length_c   1.000
_cell.angle_alpha   90.00
_cell.angle_beta   90.00
_cell.angle_gamma   90.00
#
_symmetry.space_group_name_H-M   'P 1'
#
loop_
_entity.id
_entity.type
_entity.pdbx_description
1 polymer ?
#
loop_
_entity_poly.entity_id
_entity_poly.type
_entity_poly.pdbx_seq_one_letter_code
_entity_poly.pdbx_strand_id
1 'polypeptide(L)' 'MGKGESCDYAQIAADIEERDRRDMTREISPLCRAEDAELIDSSEMTIEEVVEKIESFCRESR' A
#
# COMPACT_ATOMS: atom_id res chain seq x y z
N MET A 1 -13.48 6.11 -21.70
CA MET A 1 -14.23 6.99 -20.76
C MET A 1 -13.20 7.52 -19.78
N GLY A 2 -12.81 8.78 -19.94
CA GLY A 2 -11.65 9.36 -19.27
C GLY A 2 -11.90 9.52 -17.77
N LYS A 3 -10.85 9.31 -16.96
CA LYS A 3 -10.81 9.64 -15.54
C LYS A 3 -10.79 11.18 -15.35
N GLY A 4 -11.84 11.84 -15.82
CA GLY A 4 -12.00 13.30 -15.77
C GLY A 4 -13.08 13.68 -14.77
N GLU A 5 -13.00 13.14 -13.56
CA GLU A 5 -13.84 13.56 -12.44
C GLU A 5 -13.11 14.65 -11.66
N SER A 6 -13.81 15.72 -11.29
CA SER A 6 -13.28 16.72 -10.36
C SER A 6 -13.20 16.08 -8.98
N CYS A 7 -12.04 15.57 -8.61
CA CYS A 7 -11.82 15.01 -7.30
C CYS A 7 -11.13 16.03 -6.38
N ASP A 8 -11.72 16.26 -5.22
CA ASP A 8 -11.10 17.05 -4.16
C ASP A 8 -10.03 16.20 -3.47
N TYR A 9 -8.79 16.71 -3.43
CA TYR A 9 -7.69 16.06 -2.75
C TYR A 9 -8.00 15.75 -1.28
N ALA A 10 -8.62 16.70 -0.57
CA ALA A 10 -8.96 16.54 0.84
C ALA A 10 -9.99 15.42 1.04
N GLN A 11 -10.96 15.31 0.12
CA GLN A 11 -11.94 14.23 0.16
C GLN A 11 -11.29 12.88 -0.11
N ILE A 12 -10.42 12.78 -1.14
CA ILE A 12 -9.69 11.55 -1.44
C ILE A 12 -8.84 11.10 -0.25
N ALA A 13 -8.12 12.04 0.38
CA ALA A 13 -7.29 11.73 1.55
C ALA A 13 -8.11 11.20 2.72
N ALA A 14 -9.24 11.85 3.04
CA ALA A 14 -10.15 11.40 4.09
C ALA A 14 -10.76 10.02 3.81
N ASP A 15 -11.15 9.76 2.55
CA ASP A 15 -11.70 8.48 2.13
C ASP A 15 -10.67 7.34 2.23
N ILE A 16 -9.40 7.63 1.95
CA ILE A 16 -8.29 6.67 2.10
C ILE A 16 -8.02 6.40 3.59
N GLU A 17 -7.91 7.45 4.41
CA GLU A 17 -7.64 7.30 5.85
C GLU A 17 -8.73 6.48 6.55
N GLU A 18 -10.01 6.75 6.26
CA GLU A 18 -11.12 6.00 6.84
C GLU A 18 -11.13 4.54 6.39
N ARG A 19 -10.76 4.26 5.14
CA ARG A 19 -10.61 2.88 4.65
C ARG A 19 -9.51 2.16 5.42
N ASP A 20 -8.34 2.77 5.54
CA ASP A 20 -7.18 2.18 6.20
C ASP A 20 -7.50 1.91 7.67
N ARG A 21 -8.13 2.86 8.36
CA ARG A 21 -8.60 2.70 9.75
C ARG A 21 -9.54 1.51 9.89
N ARG A 22 -10.52 1.39 8.99
CA ARG A 22 -11.48 0.28 9.01
C ARG A 22 -10.80 -1.06 8.74
N ASP A 23 -9.88 -1.11 7.79
CA ASP A 23 -9.19 -2.35 7.41
C ASP A 23 -8.22 -2.82 8.51
N MET A 24 -7.60 -1.90 9.25
CA MET A 24 -6.77 -2.21 10.42
C MET A 24 -7.58 -2.67 11.65
N THR A 25 -8.84 -2.23 11.79
CA THR A 25 -9.67 -2.48 12.99
C THR A 25 -10.72 -3.57 12.83
N ARG A 26 -10.81 -4.21 11.65
CA ARG A 26 -11.79 -5.28 11.40
C ARG A 26 -11.49 -6.52 12.25
N GLU A 27 -12.56 -7.11 12.80
CA GLU A 27 -12.46 -8.30 13.67
C GLU A 27 -11.93 -9.53 12.92
N ILE A 28 -12.26 -9.67 11.63
CA ILE A 28 -11.87 -10.80 10.80
C ILE A 28 -10.79 -10.36 9.81
N SER A 29 -9.63 -11.02 9.86
CA SER A 29 -8.49 -10.80 8.96
C SER A 29 -7.92 -9.37 8.99
N PRO A 30 -7.68 -8.72 10.13
CA PRO A 30 -7.23 -7.31 10.18
C PRO A 30 -6.01 -7.04 9.29
N LEU A 31 -5.92 -5.83 8.73
CA LEU A 31 -4.74 -5.38 8.01
C LEU A 31 -3.59 -5.20 9.02
N CYS A 32 -2.71 -6.19 9.11
CA CYS A 32 -1.53 -6.16 9.95
C CYS A 32 -0.34 -6.80 9.22
N ARG A 33 0.87 -6.32 9.52
CA ARG A 33 2.11 -6.91 9.00
C ARG A 33 2.32 -8.28 9.64
N ALA A 34 2.62 -9.30 8.83
CA ALA A 34 3.01 -10.62 9.34
C ALA A 34 4.41 -10.58 9.98
N GLU A 35 4.69 -11.48 10.90
CA GLU A 35 5.96 -11.51 11.64
C GLU A 35 7.18 -11.71 10.74
N ASP A 36 7.01 -12.47 9.65
CA ASP A 36 8.01 -12.78 8.64
C ASP A 36 7.97 -11.86 7.42
N ALA A 37 7.04 -10.90 7.38
CA ALA A 37 6.92 -9.99 6.25
C ALA A 37 7.98 -8.89 6.32
N GLU A 38 8.69 -8.65 5.22
CA GLU A 38 9.57 -7.50 5.06
C GLU A 38 8.77 -6.24 4.67
N LEU A 39 9.09 -5.08 5.26
CA LEU A 39 8.42 -3.82 4.95
C LEU A 39 9.14 -3.10 3.81
N ILE A 40 8.44 -2.86 2.71
CA ILE A 40 8.92 -2.05 1.60
C ILE A 40 8.15 -0.73 1.60
N ASP A 41 8.80 0.35 2.01
CA ASP A 41 8.25 1.70 1.90
C ASP A 41 8.58 2.29 0.53
N SER A 42 7.57 2.46 -0.31
CA SER A 42 7.70 2.97 -1.67
C SER A 42 7.41 4.47 -1.80
N SER A 43 7.34 5.21 -0.69
CA SER A 43 6.94 6.63 -0.71
C SER A 43 7.82 7.51 -1.62
N GLU A 44 9.11 7.17 -1.75
CA GLU A 44 10.09 7.90 -2.56
C GLU A 44 10.66 7.06 -3.72
N MET A 45 10.04 5.92 -4.04
CA MET A 45 10.52 5.00 -5.07
C MET A 45 9.75 5.15 -6.38
N THR A 46 10.45 5.00 -7.49
CA THR A 46 9.85 4.76 -8.80
C THR A 46 9.28 3.35 -8.89
N ILE A 47 8.40 3.12 -9.87
CA ILE A 47 7.79 1.80 -10.09
C ILE A 47 8.88 0.75 -10.35
N GLU A 48 9.88 1.10 -11.16
CA GLU A 48 11.02 0.24 -11.49
C GLU A 48 11.81 -0.15 -10.25
N GLU A 49 12.11 0.80 -9.36
CA GLU A 49 12.83 0.54 -8.11
C GLU A 49 12.04 -0.37 -7.17
N VAL A 50 10.72 -0.21 -7.08
CA VAL A 50 9.86 -1.08 -6.25
C VAL A 50 9.89 -2.51 -6.79
N VAL A 51 9.78 -2.68 -8.11
CA VAL A 51 9.81 -4.00 -8.75
C VAL A 51 11.17 -4.67 -8.51
N GLU A 52 12.27 -3.96 -8.72
CA GLU A 52 13.63 -4.48 -8.47
C GLU A 52 13.80 -4.90 -7.00
N LYS A 53 13.32 -4.08 -6.06
CA LYS A 53 13.38 -4.38 -4.63
C LYS A 53 12.62 -5.65 -4.26
N ILE A 54 11.43 -5.85 -4.83
CA ILE A 54 10.64 -7.08 -4.66
C ILE A 54 11.36 -8.29 -5.27
N GLU A 55 11.93 -8.15 -6.47
CA GLU A 55 12.69 -9.23 -7.12
C GLU A 55 13.93 -9.66 -6.30
N SER A 56 14.66 -8.69 -5.74
CA SER A 56 15.80 -8.96 -4.86
C SER A 56 15.41 -9.83 -3.68
N PHE A 57 14.38 -9.42 -2.93
CA PHE A 57 13.93 -10.17 -1.76
C PHE A 57 13.47 -11.59 -2.09
N CYS A 58 12.78 -11.77 -3.22
CA CYS A 58 12.37 -13.10 -3.69
C CYS A 58 13.57 -14.01 -4.01
N ARG A 59 14.68 -13.44 -4.49
CA ARG A 59 15.91 -14.20 -4.83
C ARG A 59 16.79 -14.46 -3.61
N GLU A 60 16.83 -13.54 -2.65
CA GLU A 60 17.63 -13.64 -1.42
C GLU A 60 17.01 -14.61 -0.39
N SER A 61 15.69 -14.78 -0.39
CA SER A 61 14.98 -15.69 0.53
C SER A 61 15.03 -17.17 0.11
N ARG A 62 16.06 -17.58 -0.64
CA ARG A 62 16.24 -18.93 -1.18
C ARG A 62 17.33 -19.72 -0.47
#